data_AF-A0A9D6N923-F1
#
_entry.id   AF-A0A9D6N923-F1
#
_cell.length_a   1.000
_cell.length_b   1.000
_cell.length_c   1.000
_cell.angle_alpha   90.00
_cell.angle_beta   90.00
_cell.angle_gamma   90.00
#
_symmetry.space_group_name_H-M   'P 1'
#
loop_
_entity.id
_entity.type
_entity.pdbx_description
1 polymer ?
#
loop_
_entity_poly.entity_id
_entity_poly.type
_entity_poly.pdbx_seq_one_letter_code
_entity_poly.pdbx_strand_id
1 'polypeptide(L)'
;MRVAWIILMLGLVAGCSAPPARELQEAKQDYASGDYERAASKARRALTRVEDVSQKQAAQELLADTYLKQNDYSNALTQYEELLRQEPDSRKYRSGVQQVRSALREAALREADAKLVQAESGFHAGDVGGATRLAQEALNVYQTNAAPPSKIASSQALIGQCYVDRQQFQEAEDQLRQALQNEPTNGAYQSALRNLQKIKQRRLHLEIEGHSYDIPVMRFGFSRRSVEVVASPTAGKLPYLGLRGTLPRDATGPASLENTTVALKGEPVAFGGASQKSEPTSVEGSLTLREIAPHGEAGFWDVQAEIVLKWSDGKVFREARGTLQGVADAPAESSPGDSPPRG
;
A
#
# COMPACT_ATOMS: atom_id res chain seq x y z
N MET A 1 59.26 38.59 76.53
CA MET A 1 59.77 37.66 75.50
C MET A 1 58.58 36.92 74.92
N ARG A 2 58.38 37.04 73.60
CA ARG A 2 57.23 36.53 72.84
C ARG A 2 57.44 35.04 72.56
N VAL A 3 56.52 34.17 72.98
CA VAL A 3 56.45 32.76 72.52
C VAL A 3 55.20 32.62 71.66
N ALA A 4 55.44 32.11 70.46
CA ALA A 4 54.58 32.17 69.31
C ALA A 4 53.44 31.17 69.37
N TRP A 5 52.27 31.64 68.93
CA TRP A 5 51.12 30.86 68.52
C TRP A 5 51.46 30.02 67.29
N ILE A 6 51.37 28.70 67.39
CA ILE A 6 51.29 27.81 66.22
C ILE A 6 49.81 27.53 65.98
N ILE A 7 49.22 28.34 65.11
CA ILE A 7 47.89 28.12 64.54
C ILE A 7 48.04 27.00 63.50
N LEU A 8 47.49 25.83 63.83
CA LEU A 8 47.32 24.70 62.93
C LEU A 8 46.28 25.07 61.87
N MET A 9 46.73 25.67 60.77
CA MET A 9 45.90 25.97 59.61
C MET A 9 45.53 24.68 58.88
N LEU A 10 44.28 24.26 59.07
CA LEU A 10 43.54 23.38 58.18
C LEU A 10 43.59 23.92 56.74
N GLY A 11 44.46 23.35 55.92
CA GLY A 11 44.42 23.49 54.47
C GLY A 11 43.44 22.49 53.86
N LEU A 12 42.13 22.68 54.06
CA LEU A 12 41.12 22.11 53.18
C LEU A 12 41.29 22.78 51.82
N VAL A 13 42.13 22.19 50.97
CA VAL A 13 42.11 22.50 49.54
C VAL A 13 40.77 21.99 49.04
N ALA A 14 39.77 22.86 49.04
CA ALA A 14 38.60 22.71 48.19
C ALA A 14 39.16 22.64 46.76
N GLY A 15 39.37 21.42 46.27
CA GLY A 15 39.83 21.17 44.93
C GLY A 15 38.84 21.80 43.99
N CYS A 16 39.23 22.94 43.41
CA CYS A 16 38.59 23.48 42.21
C CYS A 16 38.73 22.40 41.14
N SER A 17 37.74 21.51 41.03
CA SER A 17 37.61 20.63 39.88
C SER A 17 37.68 21.51 38.64
N ALA A 18 38.59 21.21 37.72
CA ALA A 18 38.75 21.97 36.49
C ALA A 18 37.36 22.18 35.83
N PRO A 19 37.08 23.36 35.25
CA PRO A 19 35.76 23.70 34.71
C PRO A 19 35.11 22.60 33.83
N PRO A 20 35.87 21.87 32.98
CA PRO A 20 35.29 20.79 32.14
C PRO A 20 34.80 19.57 32.95
N ALA A 21 35.47 19.21 34.03
CA ALA A 21 35.08 18.08 34.88
C ALA A 21 33.77 18.37 35.65
N ARG A 22 33.56 19.63 36.03
CA ARG A 22 32.31 20.08 36.65
C ARG A 22 31.14 20.00 35.66
N GLU A 23 31.33 20.45 34.42
CA GLU A 23 30.28 20.36 33.39
C GLU A 23 29.86 18.91 33.12
N LEU A 24 30.80 17.97 33.09
CA LEU A 24 30.49 16.54 32.94
C LEU A 24 29.71 16.00 34.16
N GLN A 25 30.08 16.39 35.38
CA GLN A 25 29.36 15.97 36.57
C GLN A 25 27.93 16.51 36.60
N GLU A 26 27.75 17.78 36.24
CA GLU A 26 26.43 18.39 36.12
C GLU A 26 25.59 17.73 35.00
N ALA A 27 26.22 17.31 33.90
CA ALA A 27 25.53 16.54 32.85
C ALA A 27 25.02 15.19 33.39
N LYS A 28 25.82 14.49 34.20
CA LYS A 28 25.42 13.22 34.83
C LYS A 28 24.25 13.41 35.80
N GLN A 29 24.24 14.51 36.56
CA GLN A 29 23.14 14.85 37.44
C GLN A 29 21.85 15.12 36.67
N ASP A 30 21.93 15.93 35.61
CA ASP A 30 20.78 16.21 34.76
C ASP A 30 20.24 14.91 34.13
N TYR A 31 21.13 14.04 33.63
CA TYR A 31 20.75 12.72 33.09
C TYR A 31 20.03 11.85 34.13
N ALA A 32 20.57 11.78 35.36
CA ALA A 32 19.96 11.02 36.45
C ALA A 32 18.59 11.58 36.87
N SER A 33 18.39 12.90 36.74
CA SER A 33 17.11 13.55 36.99
C SER A 33 16.10 13.43 35.85
N GLY A 34 16.49 12.85 34.70
CA GLY A 34 15.66 12.71 33.51
C GLY A 34 15.65 13.95 32.60
N ASP A 35 16.41 14.99 32.93
CA ASP A 35 16.54 16.21 32.13
C ASP A 35 17.56 15.98 31.00
N TYR A 36 17.15 15.18 30.02
CA TYR A 36 18.03 14.74 28.95
C TYR A 36 18.47 15.88 28.02
N GLU A 37 17.66 16.94 27.86
CA GLU A 37 18.06 18.09 27.05
C GLU A 37 19.25 18.84 27.67
N ARG A 38 19.16 19.16 28.98
CA ARG A 38 20.27 19.83 29.66
C ARG A 38 21.48 18.91 29.80
N ALA A 39 21.26 17.62 30.04
CA ALA A 39 22.33 16.62 30.04
C ALA A 39 23.10 16.60 28.72
N ALA A 40 22.41 16.52 27.57
CA ALA A 40 23.05 16.50 26.26
C ALA A 40 23.79 17.82 25.96
N SER A 41 23.19 18.96 26.34
CA SER A 41 23.81 20.29 26.20
C SER A 41 25.11 20.40 26.99
N LYS A 42 25.11 19.97 28.26
CA LYS A 42 26.30 19.99 29.13
C LYS A 42 27.35 18.96 28.69
N ALA A 43 26.95 17.75 28.33
CA ALA A 43 27.86 16.70 27.85
C ALA A 43 28.57 17.12 26.56
N ARG A 44 27.88 17.77 25.61
CA ARG A 44 28.51 18.35 24.40
C ARG A 44 29.55 19.43 24.72
N ARG A 45 29.26 20.32 25.68
CA ARG A 45 30.23 21.34 26.12
C ARG A 45 31.44 20.72 26.82
N ALA A 46 31.22 19.70 27.66
CA ALA A 46 32.30 18.98 28.30
C ALA A 46 33.20 18.31 27.23
N LEU A 47 32.61 17.68 26.22
CA LEU A 47 33.34 16.99 25.15
C LEU A 47 34.28 17.89 24.35
N THR A 48 33.96 19.19 24.19
CA THR A 48 34.81 20.15 23.47
C THR A 48 35.91 20.77 24.31
N ARG A 49 35.84 20.66 25.64
CA ARG A 49 36.73 21.35 26.59
C ARG A 49 37.62 20.42 27.40
N VAL A 50 37.24 19.14 27.49
CA VAL A 50 38.03 18.11 28.14
C VAL A 50 39.19 17.69 27.22
N GLU A 51 40.41 17.78 27.73
CA GLU A 51 41.62 17.29 27.04
C GLU A 51 41.96 15.84 27.42
N ASP A 52 41.55 15.41 28.61
CA ASP A 52 41.79 14.06 29.10
C ASP A 52 40.97 13.03 28.31
N VAL A 53 41.63 12.01 27.77
CA VAL A 53 41.02 10.99 26.91
C VAL A 53 39.92 10.23 27.64
N SER A 54 40.12 9.87 28.91
CA SER A 54 39.15 9.11 29.69
C SER A 54 37.90 9.93 29.98
N GLN A 55 38.06 11.20 30.36
CA GLN A 55 36.92 12.11 30.56
C GLN A 55 36.20 12.42 29.24
N LYS A 56 36.92 12.50 28.12
CA LYS A 56 36.32 12.70 26.79
C LYS A 56 35.46 11.51 26.39
N GLN A 57 35.95 10.28 26.61
CA GLN A 57 35.17 9.06 26.43
C GLN A 57 33.94 9.03 27.35
N ALA A 58 34.09 9.39 28.64
CA ALA A 58 32.96 9.43 29.57
C ALA A 58 31.91 10.47 29.19
N ALA A 59 32.31 11.64 28.67
CA ALA A 59 31.40 12.64 28.14
C ALA A 59 30.69 12.16 26.87
N GLN A 60 31.41 11.48 25.98
CA GLN A 60 30.88 10.92 24.75
C GLN A 60 29.87 9.80 25.02
N GLU A 61 30.18 8.92 25.98
CA GLU A 61 29.27 7.86 26.44
C GLU A 61 27.99 8.44 27.01
N LEU A 62 28.11 9.40 27.95
CA LEU A 62 26.95 10.06 28.53
C LEU A 62 26.09 10.72 27.45
N LEU A 63 26.72 11.32 26.44
CA LEU A 63 26.02 11.93 25.33
C LEU A 63 25.27 10.89 24.48
N ALA A 64 25.89 9.74 24.19
CA ALA A 64 25.26 8.62 23.49
C ALA A 64 24.02 8.10 24.25
N ASP A 65 24.19 7.83 25.54
CA ASP A 65 23.11 7.38 26.43
C ASP A 65 21.97 8.40 26.51
N THR A 66 22.30 9.70 26.52
CA THR A 66 21.32 10.79 26.57
C THR A 66 20.52 10.85 25.28
N TYR A 67 21.18 10.80 24.11
CA TYR A 67 20.48 10.77 22.83
C TYR A 67 19.55 9.57 22.70
N LEU A 68 19.99 8.40 23.17
CA LEU A 68 19.16 7.20 23.19
C LEU A 68 17.88 7.41 24.02
N LYS A 69 17.99 8.06 25.19
CA LYS A 69 16.81 8.40 26.03
C LYS A 69 15.89 9.44 25.41
N GLN A 70 16.41 10.30 24.53
CA GLN A 70 15.62 11.26 23.76
C GLN A 70 14.98 10.67 22.50
N ASN A 71 15.20 9.38 22.22
CA ASN A 71 14.87 8.73 20.94
C ASN A 71 15.59 9.34 19.72
N ASP A 72 16.68 10.10 19.95
CA ASP A 72 17.55 10.61 18.90
C ASP A 72 18.55 9.53 18.49
N TYR A 73 18.01 8.48 17.86
CA TYR A 73 18.76 7.28 17.57
C TYR A 73 19.89 7.49 16.57
N SER A 74 19.75 8.46 15.65
CA SER A 74 20.80 8.76 14.68
C SER A 74 22.04 9.31 15.40
N ASN A 75 21.88 10.31 16.27
CA ASN A 75 22.99 10.86 17.02
C ASN A 75 23.54 9.86 18.05
N ALA A 76 22.67 9.08 18.72
CA ALA A 76 23.10 8.02 19.62
C ALA A 76 24.00 6.98 18.91
N LEU A 77 23.60 6.53 17.71
CA LEU A 77 24.34 5.55 16.93
C LEU A 77 25.73 6.07 16.57
N THR A 78 25.81 7.32 16.08
CA THR A 78 27.09 7.96 15.75
C THR A 78 28.05 7.96 16.95
N GLN A 79 27.56 8.34 18.13
CA GLN A 79 28.42 8.39 19.32
C GLN A 79 28.86 6.99 19.78
N TYR A 80 27.97 6.00 19.81
CA TYR A 80 28.37 4.63 20.17
C TYR A 80 29.29 3.97 19.14
N GLU A 81 29.11 4.24 17.84
CA GLU A 81 30.01 3.71 16.80
C GLU A 81 31.41 4.33 16.88
N GLU A 82 31.51 5.61 17.24
CA GLU A 82 32.80 6.25 17.53
C GLU A 82 33.48 5.65 18.76
N LEU A 83 32.75 5.46 19.86
CA LEU A 83 33.25 4.78 21.06
C LEU A 83 33.69 3.34 20.77
N LEU A 84 32.91 2.62 19.97
CA LEU A 84 33.24 1.25 19.56
C LEU A 84 34.46 1.21 18.63
N ARG A 85 34.69 2.24 17.81
CA ARG A 85 35.91 2.34 16.99
C ARG A 85 37.16 2.54 17.86
N GLN A 86 37.03 3.26 18.96
CA GLN A 86 38.11 3.47 19.93
C GLN A 86 38.37 2.20 20.75
N GLU A 87 37.32 1.47 21.12
CA GLU A 87 37.40 0.23 21.89
C GLU A 87 36.60 -0.91 21.21
N PRO A 88 37.15 -1.56 20.17
CA PRO A 88 36.44 -2.57 19.37
C PRO A 88 35.92 -3.76 20.19
N ASP A 89 36.63 -4.09 21.27
CA ASP A 89 36.28 -5.20 22.14
C ASP A 89 35.30 -4.83 23.27
N SER A 90 34.91 -3.57 23.40
CA SER A 90 33.97 -3.12 24.42
C SER A 90 32.59 -3.75 24.23
N ARG A 91 32.24 -4.69 25.12
CA ARG A 91 30.89 -5.28 25.15
C ARG A 91 29.80 -4.23 25.39
N LYS A 92 30.13 -3.20 26.17
CA LYS A 92 29.23 -2.10 26.49
C LYS A 92 28.82 -1.33 25.23
N TYR A 93 29.78 -0.85 24.46
CA TYR A 93 29.48 -0.06 23.25
C TYR A 93 28.85 -0.92 22.15
N ARG A 94 29.26 -2.20 22.02
CA ARG A 94 28.56 -3.16 21.14
C ARG A 94 27.08 -3.31 21.52
N SER A 95 26.78 -3.45 22.81
CA SER A 95 25.39 -3.51 23.30
C SER A 95 24.63 -2.21 23.03
N GLY A 96 25.27 -1.05 23.21
CA GLY A 96 24.68 0.26 22.90
C GLY A 96 24.31 0.40 21.42
N VAL A 97 25.23 0.06 20.51
CA VAL A 97 24.96 0.02 19.06
C VAL A 97 23.81 -0.92 18.74
N GLN A 98 23.79 -2.13 19.31
CA GLN A 98 22.72 -3.09 19.08
C GLN A 98 21.36 -2.57 19.56
N GLN A 99 21.32 -1.95 20.75
CA GLN A 99 20.11 -1.36 21.31
C GLN A 99 19.56 -0.24 20.41
N VAL A 100 20.43 0.66 19.96
CA VAL A 100 20.04 1.77 19.08
C VAL A 100 19.54 1.25 17.74
N ARG A 101 20.21 0.25 17.15
CA ARG A 101 19.77 -0.38 15.89
C ARG A 101 18.43 -1.09 16.02
N SER A 102 18.17 -1.74 17.15
CA SER A 102 16.85 -2.32 17.46
C SER A 102 15.78 -1.24 17.51
N ALA A 103 16.05 -0.13 18.20
CA ALA A 103 15.10 0.97 18.34
C ALA A 103 14.83 1.69 17.00
N LEU A 104 15.86 1.90 16.17
CA LEU A 104 15.72 2.39 14.79
C LEU A 104 14.83 1.47 13.95
N ARG A 105 15.09 0.17 14.01
CA ARG A 105 14.30 -0.84 13.32
C ARG A 105 12.83 -0.79 13.76
N GLU A 106 12.57 -0.76 15.06
CA GLU A 106 11.21 -0.68 15.59
C GLU A 106 10.50 0.63 15.22
N ALA A 107 11.22 1.76 15.20
CA ALA A 107 10.67 3.03 14.75
C ALA A 107 10.30 2.99 13.26
N ALA A 108 11.19 2.45 12.42
CA ALA A 108 10.93 2.29 10.99
C ALA A 108 9.73 1.36 10.71
N LEU A 109 9.64 0.25 11.44
CA LEU A 109 8.50 -0.67 11.32
C LEU A 109 7.18 -0.02 11.75
N ARG A 110 7.18 0.80 12.82
CA ARG A 110 5.99 1.56 13.22
C ARG A 110 5.56 2.59 12.17
N GLU A 111 6.50 3.26 11.53
CA GLU A 111 6.19 4.18 10.42
C GLU A 111 5.61 3.43 9.22
N ALA A 112 6.18 2.26 8.87
CA ALA A 112 5.66 1.41 7.82
C ALA A 112 4.25 0.88 8.12
N ASP A 113 3.97 0.53 9.38
CA ASP A 113 2.62 0.13 9.83
C ASP A 113 1.63 1.27 9.61
N ALA A 114 1.98 2.50 10.01
CA ALA A 114 1.13 3.67 9.79
C ALA A 114 0.86 3.94 8.30
N LYS A 115 1.89 3.79 7.44
CA LYS A 115 1.75 3.93 5.99
C LYS A 115 0.84 2.86 5.39
N LEU A 116 0.96 1.61 5.84
CA LEU A 116 0.11 0.53 5.34
C LEU A 116 -1.37 0.76 5.73
N VAL A 117 -1.64 1.16 6.97
CA VAL A 117 -3.00 1.53 7.42
C VAL A 117 -3.55 2.70 6.59
N GLN A 118 -2.73 3.72 6.31
CA GLN A 118 -3.13 4.83 5.46
C GLN A 118 -3.40 4.37 4.02
N ALA A 119 -2.59 3.44 3.49
CA ALA A 119 -2.78 2.86 2.17
C ALA A 119 -4.11 2.10 2.06
N GLU A 120 -4.44 1.27 3.06
CA GLU A 120 -5.72 0.55 3.12
C GLU A 120 -6.90 1.51 3.14
N SER A 121 -6.83 2.56 3.98
CA SER A 121 -7.87 3.59 4.02
C SER A 121 -7.99 4.34 2.68
N GLY A 122 -6.87 4.67 2.05
CA GLY A 122 -6.84 5.34 0.74
C GLY A 122 -7.44 4.47 -0.35
N PHE A 123 -7.13 3.18 -0.35
CA PHE A 123 -7.68 2.21 -1.28
C PHE A 123 -9.21 2.14 -1.17
N HIS A 124 -9.76 2.00 0.05
CA HIS A 124 -11.21 1.98 0.27
C HIS A 124 -11.89 3.31 -0.08
N ALA A 125 -11.16 4.43 -0.03
CA ALA A 125 -11.65 5.73 -0.48
C ALA A 125 -11.55 5.93 -2.01
N GLY A 126 -11.01 4.95 -2.75
CA GLY A 126 -10.81 5.03 -4.20
C GLY A 126 -9.52 5.73 -4.64
N ASP A 127 -8.65 6.15 -3.71
CA ASP A 127 -7.31 6.67 -4.03
C ASP A 127 -6.33 5.52 -4.27
N VAL A 128 -6.54 4.79 -5.35
CA VAL A 128 -5.73 3.62 -5.74
C VAL A 128 -4.27 4.02 -5.97
N GLY A 129 -4.02 5.22 -6.51
CA GLY A 129 -2.67 5.72 -6.77
C GLY A 129 -1.90 6.00 -5.49
N GLY A 130 -2.51 6.72 -4.54
CA GLY A 130 -1.93 6.99 -3.24
C GLY A 130 -1.73 5.73 -2.41
N ALA A 131 -2.71 4.81 -2.43
CA ALA A 131 -2.61 3.51 -1.77
C ALA A 131 -1.44 2.68 -2.28
N THR A 132 -1.29 2.54 -3.61
CA THR A 132 -0.18 1.80 -4.22
C THR A 132 1.18 2.34 -3.76
N ARG A 133 1.34 3.67 -3.77
CA ARG A 133 2.60 4.33 -3.35
C ARG A 133 2.92 4.04 -1.88
N LEU A 134 1.97 4.26 -0.99
CA LEU A 134 2.16 4.08 0.46
C LEU A 134 2.41 2.62 0.83
N ALA A 135 1.69 1.68 0.20
CA ALA A 135 1.91 0.25 0.38
C ALA A 135 3.31 -0.18 -0.09
N GLN A 136 3.80 0.37 -1.20
CA GLN A 136 5.16 0.10 -1.69
C GLN A 136 6.24 0.67 -0.77
N GLU A 137 6.04 1.88 -0.24
CA GLU A 137 6.94 2.46 0.77
C GLU A 137 7.02 1.57 2.03
N ALA A 138 5.86 1.10 2.52
CA ALA A 138 5.81 0.18 3.66
C ALA A 138 6.52 -1.16 3.35
N LEU A 139 6.26 -1.74 2.17
CA LEU A 139 6.88 -2.99 1.72
C LEU A 139 8.42 -2.90 1.71
N ASN A 140 8.98 -1.81 1.19
CA ASN A 140 10.41 -1.59 1.14
C ASN A 140 11.03 -1.57 2.56
N VAL A 141 10.34 -0.92 3.52
CA VAL A 141 10.79 -0.90 4.92
C VAL A 141 10.71 -2.28 5.54
N TYR A 142 9.61 -3.02 5.33
CA TYR A 142 9.43 -4.36 5.87
C TYR A 142 10.51 -5.35 5.38
N GLN A 143 10.86 -5.30 4.10
CA GLN A 143 11.90 -6.16 3.51
C GLN A 143 13.29 -5.83 4.08
N THR A 144 13.64 -4.55 4.17
CA THR A 144 14.96 -4.12 4.67
C THR A 144 15.12 -4.30 6.18
N ASN A 145 14.02 -4.33 6.93
CA ASN A 145 14.01 -4.48 8.38
C ASN A 145 13.53 -5.87 8.84
N ALA A 146 13.58 -6.89 7.96
CA ALA A 146 13.23 -8.28 8.25
C ALA A 146 11.93 -8.42 9.08
N ALA A 147 10.87 -7.71 8.67
CA ALA A 147 9.58 -7.77 9.32
C ALA A 147 8.96 -9.18 9.21
N PRO A 148 7.92 -9.50 10.02
CA PRO A 148 7.19 -10.75 9.86
C PRO A 148 6.68 -10.93 8.41
N PRO A 149 6.71 -12.15 7.85
CA PRO A 149 6.20 -12.43 6.49
C PRO A 149 4.78 -11.92 6.25
N SER A 150 3.93 -11.95 7.29
CA SER A 150 2.56 -11.41 7.24
C SER A 150 2.47 -9.94 6.84
N LYS A 151 3.41 -9.09 7.28
CA LYS A 151 3.45 -7.65 6.95
C LYS A 151 3.87 -7.40 5.52
N ILE A 152 4.85 -8.17 5.05
CA ILE A 152 5.30 -8.18 3.65
C ILE A 152 4.14 -8.62 2.75
N ALA A 153 3.49 -9.73 3.11
CA ALA A 153 2.36 -10.29 2.37
C ALA A 153 1.17 -9.33 2.29
N SER A 154 0.82 -8.67 3.40
CA SER A 154 -0.29 -7.70 3.45
C SER A 154 -0.05 -6.52 2.50
N SER A 155 1.18 -6.00 2.48
CA SER A 155 1.55 -4.91 1.57
C SER A 155 1.48 -5.34 0.10
N GLN A 156 2.00 -6.53 -0.21
CA GLN A 156 1.92 -7.11 -1.56
C GLN A 156 0.48 -7.37 -2.01
N ALA A 157 -0.36 -7.89 -1.12
CA ALA A 157 -1.77 -8.14 -1.43
C ALA A 157 -2.52 -6.84 -1.73
N LEU A 158 -2.29 -5.78 -0.95
CA LEU A 158 -2.89 -4.48 -1.20
C LEU A 158 -2.42 -3.87 -2.53
N ILE A 159 -1.12 -3.96 -2.86
CA ILE A 159 -0.59 -3.54 -4.17
C ILE A 159 -1.25 -4.36 -5.29
N GLY A 160 -1.34 -5.67 -5.11
CA GLY A 160 -2.01 -6.57 -6.06
C GLY A 160 -3.46 -6.16 -6.31
N GLN A 161 -4.21 -5.87 -5.26
CA GLN A 161 -5.59 -5.38 -5.38
C GLN A 161 -5.67 -4.03 -6.09
N CYS A 162 -4.76 -3.09 -5.80
CA CYS A 162 -4.68 -1.83 -6.53
C CYS A 162 -4.42 -2.04 -8.03
N TYR A 163 -3.61 -3.03 -8.39
CA TYR A 163 -3.39 -3.40 -9.79
C TYR A 163 -4.63 -4.02 -10.43
N VAL A 164 -5.44 -4.80 -9.70
CA VAL A 164 -6.74 -5.29 -10.19
C VAL A 164 -7.64 -4.11 -10.57
N ASP A 165 -7.76 -3.11 -9.69
CA ASP A 165 -8.60 -1.92 -9.93
C ASP A 165 -8.12 -1.09 -11.14
N ARG A 166 -6.80 -1.09 -11.40
CA ARG A 166 -6.19 -0.46 -12.58
C ARG A 166 -6.17 -1.35 -13.82
N GLN A 167 -6.75 -2.56 -13.74
CA GLN A 167 -6.77 -3.57 -14.81
C GLN A 167 -5.37 -4.06 -15.25
N GLN A 168 -4.38 -3.90 -14.38
CA GLN A 168 -3.01 -4.39 -14.58
C GLN A 168 -2.91 -5.83 -14.07
N PHE A 169 -3.62 -6.75 -14.74
CA PHE A 169 -3.89 -8.09 -14.21
C PHE A 169 -2.65 -8.97 -14.07
N GLN A 170 -1.60 -8.75 -14.87
CA GLN A 170 -0.39 -9.53 -14.76
C GLN A 170 0.40 -9.12 -13.51
N GLU A 171 0.57 -7.82 -13.30
CA GLU A 171 1.20 -7.24 -12.13
C GLU A 171 0.42 -7.57 -10.86
N ALA A 172 -0.92 -7.55 -10.93
CA ALA A 172 -1.79 -7.99 -9.84
C ALA A 172 -1.54 -9.46 -9.45
N GLU A 173 -1.46 -10.35 -10.45
CA GLU A 173 -1.23 -11.78 -10.22
C GLU A 173 0.14 -12.03 -9.59
N ASP A 174 1.17 -11.35 -10.08
CA ASP A 174 2.53 -11.47 -9.55
C ASP A 174 2.59 -11.04 -8.08
N GLN A 175 1.96 -9.92 -7.72
CA GLN A 175 1.92 -9.44 -6.33
C GLN A 175 1.12 -10.36 -5.40
N LEU A 176 -0.05 -10.82 -5.83
CA LEU A 176 -0.88 -11.74 -5.04
C LEU A 176 -0.19 -13.10 -4.84
N ARG A 177 0.56 -13.58 -5.84
CA ARG A 177 1.38 -14.78 -5.70
C ARG A 177 2.53 -14.59 -4.72
N GLN A 178 3.20 -13.46 -4.75
CA GLN A 178 4.25 -13.17 -3.76
C GLN A 178 3.66 -13.07 -2.34
N ALA A 179 2.48 -12.47 -2.18
CA ALA A 179 1.78 -12.46 -0.89
C ALA A 179 1.49 -13.88 -0.39
N LEU A 180 1.04 -14.78 -1.26
CA LEU A 180 0.83 -16.21 -0.95
C LEU A 180 2.13 -16.98 -0.70
N GLN A 181 3.26 -16.61 -1.30
CA GLN A 181 4.55 -17.22 -0.95
C GLN A 181 4.94 -16.92 0.49
N ASN A 182 4.64 -15.71 0.97
CA ASN A 182 4.88 -15.30 2.35
C ASN A 182 3.84 -15.86 3.33
N GLU A 183 2.59 -16.01 2.90
CA GLU A 183 1.46 -16.51 3.72
C GLU A 183 0.63 -17.56 2.94
N PRO A 184 1.12 -18.81 2.79
CA PRO A 184 0.50 -19.81 1.90
C PRO A 184 -0.92 -20.24 2.28
N THR A 185 -1.26 -20.17 3.56
CA THR A 185 -2.55 -20.59 4.11
C THR A 185 -3.54 -19.44 4.25
N ASN A 186 -3.19 -18.22 3.82
CA ASN A 186 -4.08 -17.07 3.93
C ASN A 186 -5.21 -17.15 2.89
N GLY A 187 -6.40 -17.51 3.37
CA GLY A 187 -7.59 -17.69 2.54
C GLY A 187 -8.06 -16.43 1.81
N ALA A 188 -7.76 -15.23 2.34
CA ALA A 188 -8.10 -13.98 1.67
C ALA A 188 -7.27 -13.81 0.38
N TYR A 189 -5.96 -14.06 0.44
CA TYR A 189 -5.09 -13.95 -0.74
C TYR A 189 -5.38 -15.02 -1.79
N GLN A 190 -5.71 -16.24 -1.34
CA GLN A 190 -6.14 -17.30 -2.25
C GLN A 190 -7.43 -16.91 -2.99
N SER A 191 -8.38 -16.31 -2.27
CA SER A 191 -9.65 -15.86 -2.85
C SER A 191 -9.44 -14.69 -3.81
N ALA A 192 -8.60 -13.71 -3.45
CA ALA A 192 -8.21 -12.62 -4.34
C ALA A 192 -7.57 -13.13 -5.64
N LEU A 193 -6.62 -14.08 -5.55
CA LEU A 193 -5.99 -14.68 -6.73
C LEU A 193 -6.98 -15.48 -7.58
N ARG A 194 -7.87 -16.27 -6.97
CA ARG A 194 -8.95 -16.98 -7.69
C ARG A 194 -9.89 -16.01 -8.40
N ASN A 195 -10.28 -14.92 -7.74
CA ASN A 195 -11.14 -13.90 -8.33
C ASN A 195 -10.46 -13.22 -9.52
N LEU A 196 -9.17 -12.90 -9.40
CA LEU A 196 -8.36 -12.40 -10.52
C LEU A 196 -8.30 -13.40 -11.68
N GLN A 197 -8.11 -14.70 -11.41
CA GLN A 197 -8.11 -15.72 -12.44
C GLN A 197 -9.46 -15.80 -13.16
N LYS A 198 -10.57 -15.72 -12.42
CA LYS A 198 -11.92 -15.64 -13.00
C LYS A 198 -12.05 -14.41 -13.90
N ILE A 199 -11.59 -13.23 -13.45
CA ILE A 199 -11.58 -12.00 -14.26
C ILE A 199 -10.80 -12.21 -15.56
N LYS A 200 -9.58 -12.77 -15.50
CA LYS A 200 -8.74 -13.05 -16.67
C LYS A 200 -9.36 -14.08 -17.63
N GLN A 201 -10.21 -14.97 -17.12
CA GLN A 201 -10.90 -15.99 -17.90
C GLN A 201 -12.23 -15.51 -18.49
N ARG A 202 -12.72 -14.31 -18.15
CA ARG A 202 -13.95 -13.75 -18.76
C ARG A 202 -13.72 -13.56 -20.25
N ARG A 203 -14.40 -14.37 -21.05
CA ARG A 203 -14.39 -14.27 -22.51
C ARG A 203 -15.80 -14.02 -23.02
N LEU A 204 -15.88 -13.11 -23.96
CA LEU A 204 -17.02 -12.92 -24.83
C LEU A 204 -16.76 -13.75 -26.08
N HIS A 205 -17.50 -14.84 -26.23
CA HIS A 205 -17.52 -15.60 -27.46
C HIS A 205 -18.45 -14.90 -28.44
N LEU A 206 -17.99 -14.47 -29.62
CA LEU A 206 -18.79 -13.91 -30.70
C LEU A 206 -18.72 -14.78 -31.94
N GLU A 207 -19.86 -15.09 -32.55
CA GLU A 207 -19.94 -15.62 -33.91
C GLU A 207 -20.32 -14.52 -34.88
N ILE A 208 -19.51 -14.32 -35.92
CA ILE A 208 -19.71 -13.33 -36.98
C ILE A 208 -19.51 -14.05 -38.33
N GLU A 209 -20.55 -14.12 -39.16
CA GLU A 209 -20.47 -14.70 -40.51
C GLU A 209 -19.91 -16.14 -40.55
N GLY A 210 -20.19 -16.94 -39.52
CA GLY A 210 -19.68 -18.32 -39.39
C GLY A 210 -18.27 -18.45 -38.84
N HIS A 211 -17.63 -17.33 -38.48
CA HIS A 211 -16.36 -17.30 -37.76
C HIS A 211 -16.58 -17.04 -36.27
N SER A 212 -15.87 -17.80 -35.45
CA SER A 212 -15.91 -17.69 -34.01
C SER A 212 -14.74 -16.87 -33.48
N TYR A 213 -15.02 -15.97 -32.55
CA TYR A 213 -14.07 -15.04 -31.92
C TYR A 213 -14.20 -15.10 -30.41
N ASP A 214 -13.10 -15.40 -29.74
CA ASP A 214 -13.01 -15.32 -28.28
C ASP A 214 -12.35 -13.99 -27.88
N ILE A 215 -13.13 -13.08 -27.31
CA ILE A 215 -12.69 -11.74 -26.94
C ILE A 215 -12.57 -11.64 -25.43
N PRO A 216 -11.39 -11.33 -24.87
CA PRO A 216 -11.28 -11.09 -23.43
C PRO A 216 -12.13 -9.89 -23.01
N VAL A 217 -12.93 -10.09 -21.97
CA VAL A 217 -13.78 -9.03 -21.41
C VAL A 217 -13.00 -8.34 -20.30
N MET A 218 -12.58 -7.11 -20.60
CA MET A 218 -11.79 -6.28 -19.70
C MET A 218 -12.63 -5.72 -18.56
N ARG A 219 -13.89 -5.40 -18.85
CA ARG A 219 -14.84 -4.89 -17.87
C ARG A 219 -16.23 -5.42 -18.15
N PHE A 220 -16.83 -6.02 -17.14
CA PHE A 220 -18.25 -6.34 -17.12
C PHE A 220 -18.77 -5.94 -15.75
N GLY A 221 -19.60 -4.91 -15.70
CA GLY A 221 -20.05 -4.34 -14.44
C GLY A 221 -21.45 -3.74 -14.52
N PHE A 222 -22.13 -3.79 -13.39
CA PHE A 222 -23.41 -3.15 -13.16
C PHE A 222 -23.19 -1.89 -12.30
N SER A 223 -23.81 -0.79 -12.69
CA SER A 223 -24.09 0.34 -11.80
C SER A 223 -25.59 0.36 -11.49
N ARG A 224 -26.02 1.22 -10.56
CA ARG A 224 -27.46 1.41 -10.25
C ARG A 224 -28.35 1.65 -11.47
N ARG A 225 -27.80 2.14 -12.59
CA ARG A 225 -28.59 2.48 -13.78
C ARG A 225 -27.97 2.04 -15.10
N SER A 226 -26.83 1.36 -15.08
CA SER A 226 -26.17 1.01 -16.33
C SER A 226 -25.48 -0.34 -16.26
N VAL A 227 -25.44 -1.02 -17.41
CA VAL A 227 -24.51 -2.11 -17.64
C VAL A 227 -23.40 -1.61 -18.55
N GLU A 228 -22.16 -1.99 -18.26
CA GLU A 228 -21.00 -1.65 -19.08
C GLU A 228 -20.25 -2.91 -19.44
N VAL A 229 -20.05 -3.12 -20.75
CA VAL A 229 -19.24 -4.20 -21.29
C VAL A 229 -18.12 -3.57 -22.09
N VAL A 230 -16.89 -3.78 -21.65
CA VAL A 230 -15.68 -3.37 -22.38
C VAL A 230 -14.93 -4.63 -22.78
N ALA A 231 -14.84 -4.88 -24.08
CA ALA A 231 -14.13 -6.01 -24.65
C ALA A 231 -12.97 -5.50 -25.51
N SER A 232 -11.78 -6.05 -25.29
CA SER A 232 -10.58 -5.71 -26.07
C SER A 232 -10.28 -6.85 -27.03
N PRO A 233 -10.18 -6.60 -28.33
CA PRO A 233 -9.81 -7.63 -29.27
C PRO A 233 -8.33 -7.97 -29.18
N THR A 234 -8.06 -9.28 -29.21
CA THR A 234 -6.70 -9.82 -29.30
C THR A 234 -6.22 -9.64 -30.74
N ALA A 235 -5.16 -8.85 -30.94
CA ALA A 235 -4.40 -8.72 -32.18
C ALA A 235 -5.21 -8.35 -33.46
N GLY A 236 -5.58 -7.08 -33.60
CA GLY A 236 -5.70 -6.39 -34.89
C GLY A 236 -6.86 -6.76 -35.82
N LYS A 237 -7.84 -7.58 -35.38
CA LYS A 237 -8.95 -8.03 -36.26
C LYS A 237 -10.32 -7.41 -35.95
N LEU A 238 -10.50 -6.75 -34.81
CA LEU A 238 -11.75 -6.10 -34.44
C LEU A 238 -11.45 -4.75 -33.75
N PRO A 239 -12.37 -3.77 -33.80
CA PRO A 239 -12.27 -2.53 -33.02
C PRO A 239 -12.55 -2.77 -31.54
N TYR A 240 -12.06 -1.87 -30.67
CA TYR A 240 -12.43 -1.86 -29.25
C TYR A 240 -13.94 -1.72 -29.10
N LEU A 241 -14.54 -2.56 -28.26
CA LEU A 241 -15.98 -2.58 -28.07
C LEU A 241 -16.30 -2.04 -26.66
N GLY A 242 -16.63 -0.76 -26.58
CA GLY A 242 -17.20 -0.14 -25.39
C GLY A 242 -18.71 -0.07 -25.54
N LEU A 243 -19.45 -0.94 -24.85
CA LEU A 243 -20.90 -0.96 -24.88
C LEU A 243 -21.46 -0.52 -23.54
N ARG A 244 -22.40 0.42 -23.60
CA ARG A 244 -23.14 0.87 -22.43
C ARG A 244 -24.63 0.75 -22.65
N GLY A 245 -25.31 0.17 -21.67
CA GLY A 245 -26.77 0.06 -21.63
C GLY A 245 -27.34 0.69 -20.38
N THR A 246 -28.60 1.10 -20.44
CA THR A 246 -29.33 1.63 -19.27
C THR A 246 -30.25 0.55 -18.72
N LEU A 247 -30.16 0.27 -17.42
CA LEU A 247 -31.01 -0.72 -16.77
C LEU A 247 -32.44 -0.17 -16.54
N PRO A 248 -33.48 -1.03 -16.48
CA PRO A 248 -34.82 -0.63 -16.08
C PRO A 248 -34.84 0.09 -14.72
N ARG A 249 -35.73 1.07 -14.54
CA ARG A 249 -35.79 1.87 -13.29
C ARG A 249 -36.21 1.05 -12.06
N ASP A 250 -36.93 -0.02 -12.30
CA ASP A 250 -37.45 -0.99 -11.36
C ASP A 250 -36.50 -2.16 -11.10
N ALA A 251 -35.31 -2.17 -11.72
CA ALA A 251 -34.27 -3.15 -11.42
C ALA A 251 -33.66 -2.88 -10.04
N THR A 252 -34.28 -3.42 -8.98
CA THR A 252 -33.84 -3.25 -7.59
C THR A 252 -32.81 -4.29 -7.16
N GLY A 253 -32.47 -5.24 -8.04
CA GLY A 253 -31.44 -6.23 -7.77
C GLY A 253 -31.29 -7.29 -8.86
N PRO A 254 -30.38 -8.25 -8.67
CA PRO A 254 -29.99 -9.21 -9.70
C PRO A 254 -31.13 -10.15 -10.12
N ALA A 255 -32.01 -10.54 -9.19
CA ALA A 255 -33.22 -11.31 -9.51
C ALA A 255 -34.21 -10.55 -10.41
N SER A 256 -34.27 -9.22 -10.32
CA SER A 256 -35.11 -8.40 -11.20
C SER A 256 -34.51 -8.19 -12.60
N LEU A 257 -33.27 -8.62 -12.81
CA LEU A 257 -32.55 -8.51 -14.08
C LEU A 257 -32.56 -9.81 -14.89
N GLU A 258 -33.05 -10.92 -14.32
CA GLU A 258 -33.14 -12.19 -15.05
C GLU A 258 -34.10 -12.04 -16.24
N ASN A 259 -33.66 -12.51 -17.41
CA ASN A 259 -34.34 -12.34 -18.70
C ASN A 259 -34.56 -10.89 -19.14
N THR A 260 -33.86 -9.92 -18.53
CA THR A 260 -33.91 -8.52 -18.96
C THR A 260 -33.04 -8.33 -20.20
N THR A 261 -33.63 -7.75 -21.24
CA THR A 261 -32.90 -7.29 -22.43
C THR A 261 -32.57 -5.80 -22.28
N VAL A 262 -31.27 -5.49 -22.28
CA VAL A 262 -30.75 -4.13 -22.19
C VAL A 262 -30.23 -3.71 -23.56
N ALA A 263 -30.76 -2.61 -24.11
CA ALA A 263 -30.18 -2.02 -25.31
C ALA A 263 -28.80 -1.42 -24.98
N LEU A 264 -27.79 -1.84 -25.73
CA LEU A 264 -26.42 -1.36 -25.68
C LEU A 264 -26.18 -0.39 -26.84
N LYS A 265 -25.54 0.74 -26.55
CA LYS A 265 -24.99 1.63 -27.56
C LYS A 265 -23.50 1.82 -27.29
N GLY A 266 -22.71 1.81 -28.35
CA GLY A 266 -21.27 2.04 -28.28
C GLY A 266 -20.76 2.77 -29.52
N GLU A 267 -19.71 3.54 -29.32
CA GLU A 267 -18.90 4.05 -30.42
C GLU A 267 -17.67 3.15 -30.59
N PRO A 268 -17.37 2.69 -31.80
CA PRO A 268 -16.13 1.96 -32.05
C PRO A 268 -14.94 2.90 -31.83
N VAL A 269 -13.99 2.49 -31.00
CA VAL A 269 -12.78 3.27 -30.74
C VAL A 269 -11.70 2.85 -31.74
N ALA A 270 -11.32 3.76 -32.64
CA ALA A 270 -10.29 3.52 -33.65
C ALA A 270 -8.90 3.36 -33.02
N PHE A 271 -8.12 2.38 -33.51
CA PHE A 271 -6.72 2.22 -33.14
C PHE A 271 -5.85 2.95 -34.17
N GLY A 272 -5.02 3.89 -33.71
CA GLY A 272 -4.11 4.64 -34.58
C GLY A 272 -3.16 3.71 -35.33
N GLY A 273 -3.36 3.56 -36.64
CA GLY A 273 -2.38 2.93 -37.54
C GLY A 273 -2.92 2.15 -38.74
N ALA A 274 -4.20 1.77 -38.78
CA ALA A 274 -4.75 1.04 -39.93
C ALA A 274 -5.39 1.99 -40.96
N SER A 275 -4.97 1.86 -42.22
CA SER A 275 -5.50 2.61 -43.37
C SER A 275 -7.03 2.48 -43.48
N GLN A 276 -7.71 3.62 -43.45
CA GLN A 276 -9.14 3.83 -43.66
C GLN A 276 -9.70 2.97 -44.81
N LYS A 277 -10.33 1.84 -44.48
CA LYS A 277 -11.41 1.27 -45.28
C LYS A 277 -12.55 0.89 -44.35
N SER A 278 -13.57 1.74 -44.37
CA SER A 278 -14.90 1.56 -43.78
C SER A 278 -14.90 1.06 -42.34
N GLU A 279 -14.51 1.94 -41.40
CA GLU A 279 -14.75 1.69 -39.99
C GLU A 279 -16.27 1.76 -39.71
N PRO A 280 -16.80 0.87 -38.85
CA PRO A 280 -18.17 0.96 -38.43
C PRO A 280 -18.43 2.32 -37.78
N THR A 281 -19.58 2.95 -38.08
CA THR A 281 -19.93 4.28 -37.55
C THR A 281 -20.77 4.23 -36.28
N SER A 282 -21.38 3.08 -35.98
CA SER A 282 -22.11 2.83 -34.74
C SER A 282 -22.15 1.34 -34.46
N VAL A 283 -22.16 0.98 -33.18
CA VAL A 283 -22.47 -0.38 -32.73
C VAL A 283 -23.71 -0.31 -31.85
N GLU A 284 -24.79 -0.90 -32.34
CA GLU A 284 -25.97 -1.14 -31.54
C GLU A 284 -25.98 -2.59 -31.08
N GLY A 285 -26.40 -2.83 -29.84
CA GLY A 285 -26.60 -4.18 -29.41
C GLY A 285 -27.69 -4.36 -28.39
N SER A 286 -27.95 -5.61 -28.05
CA SER A 286 -28.84 -5.97 -26.96
C SER A 286 -28.14 -7.02 -26.11
N LEU A 287 -28.17 -6.82 -24.79
CA LEU A 287 -27.68 -7.76 -23.79
C LEU A 287 -28.90 -8.44 -23.16
N THR A 288 -29.10 -9.73 -23.38
CA THR A 288 -30.12 -10.48 -22.63
C THR A 288 -29.45 -11.29 -21.55
N LEU A 289 -29.77 -10.97 -20.29
CA LEU A 289 -29.24 -11.67 -19.12
C LEU A 289 -30.07 -12.92 -18.88
N ARG A 290 -29.48 -14.11 -18.93
CA ARG A 290 -30.13 -15.40 -18.64
C ARG A 290 -29.35 -16.03 -17.49
N GLU A 291 -30.02 -16.44 -16.42
CA GLU A 291 -29.39 -16.98 -15.21
C GLU A 291 -28.50 -15.96 -14.47
N ILE A 292 -29.01 -15.47 -13.34
CA ILE A 292 -28.30 -14.58 -12.41
C ILE A 292 -28.33 -15.26 -11.04
N ALA A 293 -27.37 -16.15 -10.81
CA ALA A 293 -27.27 -16.89 -9.56
C ALA A 293 -26.20 -16.28 -8.66
N PRO A 294 -26.46 -16.13 -7.34
CA PRO A 294 -25.41 -15.77 -6.40
C PRO A 294 -24.40 -16.91 -6.40
N HIS A 295 -23.17 -16.61 -6.80
CA HIS A 295 -22.06 -17.53 -6.57
C HIS A 295 -21.92 -17.64 -5.03
N GLY A 296 -21.54 -18.80 -4.49
CA GLY A 296 -21.51 -19.07 -3.04
C GLY A 296 -20.70 -18.10 -2.14
N GLU A 297 -20.09 -17.05 -2.70
CA GLU A 297 -19.49 -15.90 -2.02
C GLU A 297 -20.31 -14.62 -2.34
N ALA A 298 -20.68 -13.85 -1.32
CA ALA A 298 -21.50 -12.65 -1.47
C ALA A 298 -20.86 -11.63 -2.43
N GLY A 299 -21.64 -11.09 -3.37
CA GLY A 299 -21.21 -10.00 -4.25
C GLY A 299 -20.90 -10.40 -5.70
N PHE A 300 -21.01 -11.68 -6.05
CA PHE A 300 -20.61 -12.21 -7.36
C PHE A 300 -21.74 -13.02 -8.02
N TRP A 301 -22.02 -12.72 -9.28
CA TRP A 301 -23.14 -13.33 -10.03
C TRP A 301 -22.65 -13.96 -11.31
N ASP A 302 -23.02 -15.22 -11.57
CA ASP A 302 -22.89 -15.76 -12.92
C ASP A 302 -23.90 -15.05 -13.82
N VAL A 303 -23.43 -14.56 -14.96
CA VAL A 303 -24.26 -13.90 -15.95
C VAL A 303 -24.02 -14.58 -17.28
N GLN A 304 -25.06 -15.18 -17.85
CA GLN A 304 -25.08 -15.51 -19.26
C GLN A 304 -25.68 -14.33 -20.02
N ALA A 305 -24.92 -13.76 -20.94
CA ALA A 305 -25.37 -12.60 -21.69
C ALA A 305 -25.37 -12.92 -23.19
N GLU A 306 -26.55 -12.86 -23.81
CA GLU A 306 -26.65 -12.89 -25.28
C GLU A 306 -26.42 -11.48 -25.81
N ILE A 307 -25.33 -11.28 -26.54
CA ILE A 307 -24.99 -10.00 -27.17
C ILE A 307 -25.29 -10.11 -28.65
N VAL A 308 -26.24 -9.30 -29.13
CA VAL A 308 -26.41 -9.06 -30.57
C VAL A 308 -25.69 -7.76 -30.89
N LEU A 309 -24.75 -7.75 -31.85
CA LEU A 309 -24.12 -6.51 -32.32
C LEU A 309 -24.50 -6.25 -33.76
N LYS A 310 -24.91 -5.01 -34.04
CA LYS A 310 -25.19 -4.50 -35.38
C LYS A 310 -24.28 -3.32 -35.64
N TRP A 311 -23.48 -3.42 -36.69
CA TRP A 311 -22.72 -2.28 -37.21
C TRP A 311 -23.03 -2.07 -38.69
N SER A 312 -23.00 -0.81 -39.11
CA SER A 312 -23.16 -0.42 -40.51
C SER A 312 -21.88 0.26 -41.02
N ASP A 313 -21.30 -0.30 -42.07
CA ASP A 313 -20.18 0.29 -42.82
C ASP A 313 -20.67 1.20 -43.97
N GLY A 314 -21.88 1.76 -43.80
CA GLY A 314 -22.56 2.59 -44.77
C GLY A 314 -23.49 1.83 -45.73
N LYS A 315 -23.42 0.48 -45.83
CA LYS A 315 -24.36 -0.33 -46.63
C LYS A 315 -24.64 -1.74 -46.13
N VAL A 316 -23.76 -2.34 -45.31
CA VAL A 316 -23.90 -3.73 -44.85
C VAL A 316 -24.16 -3.75 -43.35
N PHE A 317 -25.29 -4.33 -42.95
CA PHE A 317 -25.53 -4.72 -41.57
C PHE A 317 -24.93 -6.09 -41.34
N ARG A 318 -24.07 -6.20 -40.33
CA ARG A 318 -23.57 -7.49 -39.85
C ARG A 318 -24.11 -7.74 -38.46
N GLU A 319 -24.50 -8.98 -38.21
CA GLU A 319 -24.98 -9.43 -36.90
C GLU A 319 -23.91 -10.33 -36.27
N ALA A 320 -23.46 -9.98 -35.07
CA ALA A 320 -22.69 -10.87 -34.22
C ALA A 320 -23.60 -11.39 -33.12
N ARG A 321 -23.57 -12.69 -32.82
CA ARG A 321 -24.18 -13.23 -31.60
C ARG A 321 -23.11 -13.76 -30.70
N GLY A 322 -23.25 -13.49 -29.41
CA GLY A 322 -22.29 -14.01 -28.47
C GLY A 322 -22.85 -14.33 -27.12
N THR A 323 -22.15 -15.23 -26.44
CA THR A 323 -22.40 -15.57 -25.05
C THR A 323 -21.24 -15.04 -24.24
N LEU A 324 -21.56 -14.11 -23.33
CA LEU A 324 -20.67 -13.79 -22.22
C LEU A 324 -21.03 -14.73 -21.09
N GLN A 325 -20.06 -15.48 -20.59
CA GLN A 325 -20.17 -16.17 -19.31
C GLN A 325 -19.13 -15.58 -18.39
N GLY A 326 -19.58 -14.99 -17.29
CA GLY A 326 -18.67 -14.31 -16.38
C GLY A 326 -19.33 -13.96 -15.07
N VAL A 327 -18.47 -13.70 -14.10
CA VAL A 327 -18.89 -13.19 -12.80
C VAL A 327 -19.10 -11.68 -12.92
N ALA A 328 -20.20 -11.15 -12.41
CA ALA A 328 -20.40 -9.70 -12.31
C ALA A 328 -20.38 -9.24 -10.85
N ASP A 329 -19.86 -8.04 -10.61
CA ASP A 329 -19.96 -7.41 -9.30
C ASP A 329 -21.42 -7.10 -8.99
N ALA A 330 -21.83 -7.32 -7.74
CA ALA A 330 -23.18 -7.01 -7.30
C ALA A 330 -23.47 -5.52 -7.50
N PRO A 331 -24.70 -5.16 -7.95
CA PRO A 331 -25.12 -3.77 -7.95
C PRO A 331 -25.05 -3.26 -6.51
N ALA A 332 -24.41 -2.10 -6.31
CA ALA A 332 -24.22 -1.52 -4.98
C ALA A 332 -25.57 -1.38 -4.25
N GLU A 333 -25.80 -2.24 -3.25
CA GLU A 333 -26.97 -2.15 -2.37
C GLU A 333 -26.93 -0.79 -1.67
N SER A 334 -28.05 -0.08 -1.67
CA SER A 334 -28.19 1.09 -0.82
C SER A 334 -28.07 0.65 0.63
N SER A 335 -27.06 1.15 1.34
CA SER A 335 -27.08 1.14 2.81
C SER A 335 -28.47 1.62 3.27
N PRO A 336 -29.14 0.90 4.18
CA PRO A 336 -30.52 1.18 4.57
C PRO A 336 -30.67 2.44 5.46
N GLY A 337 -30.09 3.57 5.03
CA GLY A 337 -30.06 4.85 5.76
C GLY A 337 -30.40 6.09 4.92
N ASP A 338 -30.39 6.02 3.58
CA ASP A 338 -30.74 7.18 2.73
C ASP A 338 -32.26 7.28 2.52
N SER A 339 -32.99 7.54 3.60
CA SER A 339 -34.31 8.16 3.47
C SER A 339 -34.11 9.66 3.23
N PRO A 340 -34.69 10.28 2.18
CA PRO A 340 -34.64 11.73 2.05
C PRO A 340 -35.31 12.37 3.28
N PRO A 341 -34.82 13.52 3.77
CA PRO A 341 -35.47 14.23 4.85
C PRO A 341 -36.90 14.52 4.43
N ARG A 342 -37.87 14.10 5.26
CA ARG A 342 -39.27 14.50 5.11
C ARG A 342 -39.33 16.00 5.34
N GLY A 343 -39.41 16.76 4.26
CA GLY A 343 -39.81 18.17 4.23
C GLY A 343 -41.31 18.28 4.05
#